data_AF-A0A433PYJ4-F1
#
_entry.id   AF-A0A433PYJ4-F1
#
_cell.length_a   1.000
_cell.length_b   1.000
_cell.length_c   1.000
_cell.angle_alpha   90.00
_cell.angle_beta   90.00
_cell.angle_gamma   90.00
#
_symmetry.space_group_name_H-M   'P 1'
#
loop_
_entity.id
_entity.type
_entity.pdbx_description
1 polymer ?
#
loop_
_entity_poly.entity_id
_entity_poly.type
_entity_poly.pdbx_seq_one_letter_code
_entity_poly.pdbx_strand_id
1 'polypeptide(L)'
;MGRLGQLFVLAAALVGAVAGAPKVHQKDMVVLGYWSGECSKRPRFNQYWTNDVYPATYIPWKKLTHVNYAFIVFGEDFVMQTSCDSTFSVPKNCTDGHKILKDLVEDGHKHGVKVQASVGGCVFLKFSSFLWDGSQYFSYAVGSPANVTKIVNNFVKLVKDFDLDGIDIDW
;
A
#
# COMPACT_ATOMS: atom_id res chain seq x y z
N MET A 1 -20.97 -26.96 4.66
CA MET A 1 -21.88 -25.94 4.08
C MET A 1 -21.16 -24.59 4.12
N GLY A 2 -20.69 -24.14 2.96
CA GLY A 2 -19.81 -22.97 2.83
C GLY A 2 -20.53 -21.66 3.09
N ARG A 3 -19.82 -20.72 3.71
CA ARG A 3 -20.21 -19.30 3.74
C ARG A 3 -19.15 -18.51 3.00
N LEU A 4 -19.59 -17.86 1.91
CA LEU A 4 -18.81 -16.92 1.13
C LEU A 4 -18.18 -15.88 2.08
N GLY A 5 -16.86 -15.76 2.05
CA GLY A 5 -16.15 -14.63 2.64
C GLY A 5 -16.61 -13.34 1.96
N GLN A 6 -17.18 -12.42 2.73
CA GLN A 6 -17.55 -11.10 2.24
C GLN A 6 -16.28 -10.32 1.88
N LEU A 7 -16.09 -10.09 0.59
CA LEU A 7 -15.10 -9.18 0.05
C LEU A 7 -15.49 -7.75 0.44
N PHE A 8 -14.74 -7.09 1.31
CA PHE A 8 -14.92 -5.67 1.59
C PHE A 8 -13.95 -4.87 0.73
N VAL A 9 -14.50 -4.19 -0.28
CA VAL A 9 -13.82 -3.13 -1.03
C VAL A 9 -14.02 -1.85 -0.24
N LEU A 10 -12.98 -1.32 0.40
CA LEU A 10 -13.02 0.06 0.91
C LEU A 10 -12.83 1.01 -0.28
N ALA A 11 -13.94 1.48 -0.84
CA ALA A 11 -13.93 2.53 -1.84
C ALA A 11 -13.95 3.90 -1.14
N ALA A 12 -12.85 4.64 -1.19
CA ALA A 12 -12.83 6.05 -0.82
C ALA A 12 -13.24 6.88 -2.05
N ALA A 13 -14.46 7.44 -2.02
CA ALA A 13 -14.91 8.39 -3.04
C ALA A 13 -14.56 9.82 -2.61
N LEU A 14 -13.52 10.40 -3.19
CA LEU A 14 -13.24 11.84 -3.07
C LEU A 14 -14.14 12.60 -4.06
N VAL A 15 -15.26 13.14 -3.56
CA VAL A 15 -16.13 14.07 -4.30
C VAL A 15 -15.88 15.49 -3.79
N GLY A 16 -15.05 16.25 -4.50
CA GLY A 16 -14.95 17.69 -4.32
C GLY A 16 -15.91 18.39 -5.28
N ALA A 17 -17.04 18.88 -4.78
CA ALA A 17 -17.95 19.73 -5.55
C ALA A 17 -17.55 21.20 -5.36
N VAL A 18 -16.99 21.82 -6.40
CA VAL A 18 -16.94 23.29 -6.53
C VAL A 18 -17.66 23.64 -7.83
N ALA A 19 -18.73 24.43 -7.71
CA ALA A 19 -19.55 24.85 -8.83
C ALA A 19 -18.74 25.77 -9.77
N GLY A 20 -18.65 25.38 -11.06
CA GLY A 20 -18.09 26.23 -12.12
C GLY A 20 -16.93 25.65 -12.94
N ALA A 21 -16.49 24.41 -12.71
CA ALA A 21 -15.40 23.81 -13.48
C ALA A 21 -15.87 23.26 -14.85
N PRO A 22 -15.03 23.36 -15.91
CA PRO A 22 -15.36 22.89 -17.26
C PRO A 22 -15.68 21.39 -17.26
N LYS A 23 -16.50 20.93 -18.23
CA LYS A 23 -16.92 19.52 -18.38
C LYS A 23 -15.74 18.56 -18.16
N VAL A 24 -15.65 18.02 -16.95
CA VAL A 24 -14.70 16.98 -16.60
C VAL A 24 -15.14 15.76 -17.40
N HIS A 25 -14.26 15.24 -18.27
CA HIS A 25 -14.43 13.89 -18.83
C HIS A 25 -14.81 12.99 -17.67
N GLN A 26 -15.98 12.34 -17.76
CA GLN A 26 -16.49 11.42 -16.76
C GLN A 26 -15.39 10.39 -16.48
N LYS A 27 -14.58 10.63 -15.45
CA LYS A 27 -13.49 9.73 -15.09
C LYS A 27 -14.17 8.44 -14.65
N ASP A 28 -13.86 7.36 -15.34
CA ASP A 28 -14.24 6.02 -14.93
C ASP A 28 -13.99 5.87 -13.43
N MET A 29 -14.99 5.40 -12.69
CA MET A 29 -14.90 5.31 -11.24
C MET A 29 -13.60 4.62 -10.83
N VAL A 30 -12.79 5.30 -10.00
CA VAL A 30 -11.57 4.72 -9.47
C VAL A 30 -11.95 3.81 -8.31
N VAL A 31 -11.71 2.51 -8.46
CA VAL A 31 -11.85 1.55 -7.37
C VAL A 31 -10.44 1.18 -6.94
N LEU A 32 -10.11 1.54 -5.70
CA LEU A 32 -8.81 1.35 -5.08
C LEU A 32 -8.87 0.14 -4.14
N GLY A 33 -7.97 -0.81 -4.33
CA GLY A 33 -7.77 -1.92 -3.38
C GLY A 33 -6.47 -1.74 -2.61
N TYR A 34 -6.54 -1.82 -1.27
CA TYR A 34 -5.33 -1.97 -0.45
C TYR A 34 -5.04 -3.45 -0.25
N TRP A 35 -3.87 -3.88 -0.71
CA TRP A 35 -3.36 -5.22 -0.43
C TRP A 35 -2.33 -5.09 0.68
N SER A 36 -2.77 -5.32 1.93
CA SER A 36 -1.95 -5.11 3.12
C SER A 36 -1.57 -6.43 3.79
N GLY A 37 -0.40 -6.57 4.39
CA GLY A 37 -0.11 -7.73 5.25
C GLY A 37 -0.73 -7.68 6.66
N GLU A 38 -0.92 -6.50 7.26
CA GLU A 38 -0.90 -6.43 8.74
C GLU A 38 -1.91 -5.51 9.47
N CYS A 39 -2.69 -4.68 8.77
CA CYS A 39 -3.45 -3.60 9.42
C CYS A 39 -4.67 -4.08 10.27
N SER A 40 -5.03 -5.36 10.27
CA SER A 40 -6.24 -5.86 10.95
C SER A 40 -5.97 -7.07 11.83
N LYS A 41 -5.47 -6.86 13.05
CA LYS A 41 -5.67 -7.87 14.12
C LYS A 41 -7.14 -7.92 14.50
N ARG A 42 -7.86 -8.94 14.05
CA ARG A 42 -9.12 -9.34 14.71
C ARG A 42 -8.75 -10.21 15.92
N PRO A 43 -9.21 -9.92 17.14
CA PRO A 43 -8.91 -10.73 18.33
C PRO A 43 -9.29 -12.21 18.24
N ARG A 44 -10.10 -12.59 17.24
CA ARG A 44 -10.55 -13.98 16.97
C ARG A 44 -10.04 -14.57 15.66
N PHE A 45 -9.29 -13.81 14.86
CA PHE A 45 -8.69 -14.29 13.61
C PHE A 45 -7.25 -13.81 13.57
N ASN A 46 -6.32 -14.71 13.87
CA ASN A 46 -4.88 -14.53 13.70
C ASN A 46 -4.51 -14.56 12.20
N GLN A 47 -5.28 -13.85 11.38
CA GLN A 47 -5.19 -13.84 9.92
C GLN A 47 -4.63 -12.49 9.52
N TYR A 48 -3.33 -12.51 9.24
CA TYR A 48 -2.67 -11.49 8.46
C TYR A 48 -3.19 -11.61 7.01
N TRP A 49 -3.32 -10.48 6.33
CA TRP A 49 -3.72 -10.43 4.92
C TRP A 49 -2.48 -10.67 4.05
N THR A 50 -1.71 -11.68 4.41
CA THR A 50 -0.45 -12.05 3.77
C THR A 50 -0.73 -12.88 2.51
N ASN A 51 0.25 -12.92 1.59
CA ASN A 51 0.13 -13.59 0.29
C ASN A 51 -0.22 -15.09 0.39
N ASP A 52 0.10 -15.73 1.52
CA ASP A 52 -0.28 -17.11 1.84
C ASP A 52 -1.78 -17.29 2.13
N VAL A 53 -2.48 -16.24 2.57
CA VAL A 53 -3.92 -16.26 2.86
C VAL A 53 -4.75 -15.65 1.71
N TYR A 54 -4.23 -14.59 1.08
CA TYR A 54 -4.88 -13.88 -0.03
C TYR A 54 -3.89 -13.60 -1.17
N PRO A 55 -3.64 -14.59 -2.04
CA PRO A 55 -2.73 -14.40 -3.16
C PRO A 55 -3.26 -13.36 -4.15
N ALA A 56 -2.36 -12.76 -4.94
CA ALA A 56 -2.73 -11.80 -5.99
C ALA A 56 -3.81 -12.35 -6.96
N THR A 57 -3.84 -13.66 -7.17
CA THR A 57 -4.87 -14.33 -8.00
C THR A 57 -6.31 -14.19 -7.47
N TYR A 58 -6.49 -13.80 -6.20
CA TYR A 58 -7.82 -13.56 -5.61
C TYR A 58 -8.30 -12.11 -5.81
N ILE A 59 -7.44 -11.24 -6.35
CA ILE A 59 -7.80 -9.85 -6.63
C ILE A 59 -8.82 -9.84 -7.78
N PRO A 60 -9.99 -9.21 -7.61
CA PRO A 60 -11.01 -9.14 -8.65
C PRO A 60 -10.65 -8.05 -9.67
N TRP A 61 -9.59 -8.26 -10.45
CA TRP A 61 -8.97 -7.28 -11.35
C TRP A 61 -9.95 -6.51 -12.24
N LYS A 62 -10.99 -7.19 -12.76
CA LYS A 62 -12.03 -6.57 -13.60
C LYS A 62 -12.84 -5.45 -12.91
N LYS A 63 -12.76 -5.34 -11.59
CA LYS A 63 -13.46 -4.33 -10.78
C LYS A 63 -12.56 -3.17 -10.39
N LEU A 64 -11.27 -3.24 -10.69
CA LEU A 64 -10.27 -2.29 -10.20
C LEU A 64 -9.67 -1.52 -11.37
N THR A 65 -9.32 -0.27 -11.10
CA THR A 65 -8.47 0.53 -12.00
C THR A 65 -7.08 0.75 -11.41
N HIS A 66 -6.99 0.71 -10.07
CA HIS A 66 -5.75 0.90 -9.32
C HIS A 66 -5.70 -0.06 -8.12
N VAL A 67 -4.49 -0.49 -7.76
CA VAL A 67 -4.20 -1.26 -6.55
C VAL A 67 -3.03 -0.60 -5.83
N ASN A 68 -3.16 -0.44 -4.51
CA ASN A 68 -2.08 0.00 -3.64
C ASN A 68 -1.49 -1.21 -2.91
N TYR A 69 -0.19 -1.43 -3.10
CA TYR A 69 0.59 -2.31 -2.25
C TYR A 69 0.81 -1.63 -0.90
N ALA A 70 0.38 -2.29 0.18
CA ALA A 70 0.43 -1.78 1.54
C ALA A 70 1.29 -2.71 2.44
N PHE A 71 2.31 -2.24 3.11
CA PHE A 71 2.89 -0.90 3.08
C PHE A 71 4.38 -0.97 2.80
N ILE A 72 4.88 0.11 2.23
CA ILE A 72 6.31 0.45 2.25
C ILE A 72 6.53 1.37 3.44
N VAL A 73 7.58 1.12 4.22
CA VAL A 73 7.99 2.00 5.32
C VAL A 73 9.44 2.43 5.13
N PHE A 74 9.86 3.46 5.85
CA PHE A 74 11.24 3.91 5.83
C PHE A 74 11.67 4.40 7.21
N GLY A 75 12.97 4.32 7.51
CA GLY A 75 13.56 4.81 8.76
C GLY A 75 14.15 6.23 8.63
N GLU A 76 14.89 6.66 9.65
CA GLU A 76 15.67 7.92 9.62
C GLU A 76 16.72 7.96 8.49
N ASP A 77 17.16 6.79 8.03
CA ASP A 77 18.08 6.63 6.91
C ASP A 77 17.41 6.83 5.54
N PHE A 78 16.08 6.92 5.51
CA PHE A 78 15.20 7.02 4.34
C PHE A 78 15.21 5.78 3.43
N VAL A 79 15.70 4.63 3.90
CA VAL A 79 15.69 3.40 3.10
C VAL A 79 14.27 2.83 3.04
N MET A 80 13.75 2.62 1.84
CA MET A 80 12.44 2.00 1.61
C MET A 80 12.49 0.51 1.95
N GLN A 81 11.53 0.04 2.73
CA GLN A 81 11.43 -1.33 3.20
C GLN A 81 10.00 -1.82 2.98
N THR A 82 9.84 -3.03 2.43
CA THR A 82 8.53 -3.69 2.47
C THR A 82 8.21 -4.12 3.90
N SER A 83 6.94 -4.37 4.21
CA SER A 83 6.57 -4.89 5.54
C SER A 83 7.30 -6.20 5.89
N CYS A 84 7.69 -7.00 4.90
CA CYS A 84 8.36 -8.28 5.11
C CYS A 84 9.86 -8.15 5.38
N ASP A 85 10.48 -7.12 4.82
CA ASP A 85 11.90 -6.82 4.97
C ASP A 85 12.14 -5.76 6.06
N SER A 86 11.07 -5.32 6.72
CA SER A 86 11.12 -4.18 7.63
C SER A 86 11.84 -4.51 8.93
N THR A 87 12.69 -3.58 9.38
CA THR A 87 13.30 -3.64 10.71
C THR A 87 12.32 -3.29 11.85
N PHE A 88 11.15 -2.75 11.51
CA PHE A 88 10.17 -2.23 12.49
C PHE A 88 9.17 -3.31 12.92
N SER A 89 8.65 -4.09 11.97
CA SER A 89 7.82 -5.25 12.23
C SER A 89 7.83 -6.18 11.03
N VAL A 90 7.95 -7.48 11.26
CA VAL A 90 7.92 -8.49 10.21
C VAL A 90 6.68 -9.37 10.42
N PRO A 91 5.75 -9.43 9.45
CA PRO A 91 4.62 -10.34 9.52
C PRO A 91 5.10 -11.78 9.68
N LYS A 92 4.41 -12.53 10.54
CA LYS A 92 4.65 -13.97 10.66
C LYS A 92 4.47 -14.60 9.28
N ASN A 93 5.44 -15.42 8.87
CA ASN A 93 5.48 -16.13 7.58
C ASN A 93 5.65 -15.25 6.33
N CYS A 94 6.01 -13.97 6.45
CA CYS A 94 6.44 -13.26 5.25
C CYS A 94 7.91 -13.59 4.93
N THR A 95 8.18 -14.03 3.71
CA THR A 95 9.49 -14.54 3.31
C THR A 95 10.19 -13.70 2.25
N ASP A 96 9.46 -12.90 1.46
CA ASP A 96 10.05 -12.04 0.41
C ASP A 96 9.07 -10.94 -0.04
N GLY A 97 9.09 -9.78 0.62
CA GLY A 97 8.15 -8.70 0.32
C GLY A 97 8.40 -8.06 -1.05
N HIS A 98 9.66 -7.99 -1.48
CA HIS A 98 10.04 -7.49 -2.80
C HIS A 98 9.49 -8.37 -3.93
N LYS A 99 9.62 -9.69 -3.81
CA LYS A 99 9.02 -10.60 -4.79
C LYS A 99 7.51 -10.44 -4.87
N ILE A 100 6.85 -10.34 -3.71
CA ILE A 100 5.40 -10.14 -3.65
C ILE A 100 4.99 -8.85 -4.37
N LEU A 101 5.68 -7.74 -4.10
CA LEU A 101 5.44 -6.46 -4.77
C LEU A 101 5.61 -6.61 -6.29
N LYS A 102 6.70 -7.24 -6.72
CA LYS A 102 6.97 -7.46 -8.15
C LYS A 102 5.89 -8.31 -8.83
N ASP A 103 5.51 -9.43 -8.21
CA ASP A 103 4.46 -10.31 -8.73
C ASP A 103 3.12 -9.56 -8.84
N LEU A 104 2.79 -8.69 -7.87
CA LEU A 104 1.57 -7.87 -7.89
C LEU A 104 1.58 -6.86 -9.05
N VAL A 105 2.71 -6.17 -9.27
CA VAL A 105 2.87 -5.23 -10.39
C VAL A 105 2.69 -5.96 -11.71
N GLU A 106 3.39 -7.09 -11.90
CA GLU A 106 3.30 -7.88 -13.13
C GLU A 106 1.88 -8.39 -13.40
N ASP A 107 1.14 -8.83 -12.38
CA ASP A 107 -0.23 -9.32 -12.54
C ASP A 107 -1.23 -8.18 -12.77
N GLY A 108 -1.07 -7.05 -12.08
CA GLY A 108 -1.90 -5.85 -12.27
C GLY A 108 -1.77 -5.31 -13.69
N HIS A 109 -0.55 -5.16 -14.19
CA HIS A 109 -0.28 -4.70 -15.55
C HIS A 109 -0.84 -5.64 -16.62
N LYS A 110 -0.76 -6.97 -16.43
CA LYS A 110 -1.40 -7.95 -17.32
C LYS A 110 -2.91 -7.75 -17.44
N HIS A 111 -3.54 -7.20 -16.40
CA HIS A 111 -4.98 -6.91 -16.37
C HIS A 111 -5.32 -5.45 -16.69
N GLY A 112 -4.34 -4.61 -17.07
CA GLY A 112 -4.55 -3.19 -17.36
C GLY A 112 -4.87 -2.35 -16.12
N VAL A 113 -4.51 -2.85 -14.93
CA VAL A 113 -4.69 -2.19 -13.64
C VAL A 113 -3.36 -1.56 -13.22
N LYS A 114 -3.43 -0.31 -12.74
CA LYS A 114 -2.24 0.39 -12.24
C LYS A 114 -1.89 -0.06 -10.83
N VAL A 115 -0.61 -0.20 -10.53
CA VAL A 115 -0.12 -0.63 -9.21
C VAL A 115 0.76 0.46 -8.62
N GLN A 116 0.36 0.96 -7.45
CA GLN A 116 1.10 1.96 -6.70
C GLN A 116 1.60 1.37 -5.38
N ALA A 117 2.65 1.95 -4.80
CA ALA A 117 3.08 1.62 -3.44
C ALA A 117 2.55 2.66 -2.46
N SER A 118 1.86 2.20 -1.42
CA SER A 118 1.45 3.03 -0.28
C SER A 118 2.58 3.08 0.74
N VAL A 119 3.13 4.27 0.97
CA VAL A 119 4.25 4.51 1.88
C VAL A 119 3.71 5.07 3.18
N GLY A 120 4.07 4.44 4.30
CA GLY A 120 3.62 4.82 5.63
C GLY A 120 2.60 3.83 6.18
N GLY A 121 1.43 4.35 6.53
CA GLY A 121 0.27 3.59 6.95
C GLY A 121 0.49 2.84 8.25
N CYS A 122 -0.38 1.86 8.50
CA CYS A 122 -0.41 1.16 9.79
C CYS A 122 0.45 -0.10 9.70
N VAL A 123 1.53 -0.10 10.46
CA VAL A 123 2.36 -1.28 10.70
C VAL A 123 2.30 -1.62 12.18
N PHE A 124 2.02 -2.87 12.51
CA PHE A 124 1.84 -3.28 13.89
C PHE A 124 3.21 -3.58 14.51
N LEU A 125 3.81 -2.63 15.24
CA LEU A 125 5.10 -2.88 15.88
C LEU A 125 5.00 -3.93 16.98
N LYS A 126 6.05 -4.75 17.09
CA LYS A 126 6.19 -5.84 18.08
C LYS A 126 6.02 -5.40 19.54
N PHE A 127 6.14 -4.10 19.82
CA PHE A 127 6.16 -3.54 21.18
C PHE A 127 5.11 -2.45 21.45
N SER A 128 4.26 -2.09 20.49
CA SER A 128 3.23 -1.06 20.70
C SER A 128 1.83 -1.62 20.48
N SER A 129 0.92 -1.33 21.43
CA SER A 129 -0.49 -1.78 21.39
C SER A 129 -1.41 -0.77 20.69
N PHE A 130 -0.87 0.38 20.28
CA PHE A 130 -1.56 1.42 19.54
C PHE A 130 -0.54 2.15 18.65
N LEU A 131 -0.95 2.59 17.46
CA LEU A 131 -0.36 3.63 16.59
C LEU A 131 0.03 3.19 15.16
N TRP A 132 -0.14 4.16 14.25
CA TRP A 132 0.29 4.21 12.84
C TRP A 132 1.83 4.40 12.76
N ASP A 133 2.60 3.39 13.17
CA ASP A 133 4.06 3.54 13.27
C ASP A 133 4.81 3.54 11.93
N GLY A 134 4.13 3.21 10.81
CA GLY A 134 4.70 3.36 9.47
C GLY A 134 5.00 4.83 9.11
N SER A 135 4.36 5.77 9.80
CA SER A 135 4.40 7.20 9.48
C SER A 135 5.33 8.04 10.36
N GLN A 136 6.03 7.42 11.32
CA GLN A 136 6.78 8.13 12.36
C GLN A 136 7.89 9.06 11.83
N TYR A 137 8.44 8.79 10.64
CA TYR A 137 9.56 9.54 10.08
C TYR A 137 9.17 10.59 9.02
N PHE A 138 7.89 10.75 8.67
CA PHE A 138 7.48 11.74 7.68
C PHE A 138 7.82 13.18 8.10
N SER A 139 7.53 13.56 9.35
CA SER A 139 7.87 14.90 9.87
C SER A 139 9.37 15.21 9.75
N TYR A 140 10.22 14.21 10.01
CA TYR A 140 11.68 14.33 9.83
C TYR A 140 12.05 14.43 8.35
N ALA A 141 11.41 13.66 7.47
CA ALA A 141 11.62 13.68 6.03
C ALA A 141 11.28 15.03 5.39
N VAL A 142 10.22 15.69 5.84
CA VAL A 142 9.80 16.99 5.30
C VAL A 142 10.41 18.18 6.05
N GLY A 143 11.17 17.94 7.12
CA GLY A 143 11.73 18.99 7.98
C GLY A 143 12.86 19.82 7.38
N SER A 144 13.44 19.41 6.24
CA SER A 144 14.46 20.21 5.53
C SER A 144 14.46 19.94 4.02
N PRO A 145 14.93 20.90 3.18
CA PRO A 145 15.06 20.68 1.73
C PRO A 145 15.96 19.51 1.35
N ALA A 146 17.01 19.25 2.14
CA ALA A 146 17.92 18.13 1.92
C ALA A 146 17.22 16.78 2.17
N ASN A 147 16.44 16.68 3.24
CA ASN A 147 15.67 15.48 3.55
C ASN A 147 14.58 15.23 2.51
N VAL A 148 13.86 16.28 2.09
CA VAL A 148 12.84 16.21 1.01
C VAL A 148 13.46 15.68 -0.29
N THR A 149 14.64 16.18 -0.66
CA THR A 149 15.35 15.69 -1.85
C THR A 149 15.70 14.21 -1.71
N LYS A 150 16.18 13.79 -0.54
CA LYS A 150 16.56 12.40 -0.29
C LYS A 150 15.36 11.45 -0.35
N ILE A 151 14.26 11.76 0.33
CA ILE A 151 13.06 10.92 0.33
C ILE A 151 12.42 10.83 -1.07
N VAL A 152 12.34 11.96 -1.80
CA VAL A 152 11.80 11.97 -3.18
C VAL A 152 12.64 11.12 -4.13
N ASN A 153 13.97 11.19 -4.02
CA ASN A 153 14.86 10.34 -4.83
C ASN A 153 14.63 8.86 -4.55
N ASN A 154 14.39 8.49 -3.28
CA ASN A 154 14.09 7.10 -2.91
C ASN A 154 12.71 6.65 -3.41
N PHE A 155 11.70 7.53 -3.42
CA PHE A 155 10.40 7.24 -4.07
C PHE A 155 10.55 7.00 -5.58
N VAL A 156 11.31 7.87 -6.26
CA VAL A 156 11.59 7.71 -7.70
C VAL A 156 12.36 6.42 -7.96
N LYS A 157 13.31 6.07 -7.09
CA LYS A 157 14.05 4.81 -7.20
C LYS A 157 13.12 3.60 -7.04
N LEU A 158 12.28 3.60 -6.02
CA LEU A 158 11.31 2.53 -5.77
C LEU A 158 10.37 2.32 -6.97
N VAL A 159 9.85 3.42 -7.53
CA VAL A 159 9.01 3.38 -8.73
C VAL A 159 9.73 2.70 -9.89
N LYS A 160 11.00 3.05 -10.14
CA LYS A 160 11.80 2.48 -11.24
C LYS A 160 12.20 1.03 -11.00
N ASP A 161 12.56 0.68 -9.76
CA ASP A 161 13.04 -0.67 -9.42
C ASP A 161 11.92 -1.73 -9.58
N PHE A 162 10.68 -1.35 -9.27
CA PHE A 162 9.53 -2.26 -9.26
C PHE A 162 8.51 -2.00 -10.38
N ASP A 163 8.78 -1.05 -11.28
CA ASP A 163 7.87 -0.64 -12.36
C ASP A 163 6.49 -0.20 -11.86
N LEU A 164 6.46 0.59 -10.78
CA LEU A 164 5.21 1.08 -10.20
C LEU A 164 4.63 2.23 -11.01
N ASP A 165 3.30 2.35 -10.98
CA ASP A 165 2.57 3.46 -11.61
C ASP A 165 2.51 4.72 -10.74
N GLY A 166 2.97 4.63 -9.48
CA GLY A 166 3.05 5.78 -8.60
C GLY A 166 3.27 5.43 -7.13
N ILE A 167 3.21 6.48 -6.32
CA ILE A 167 3.34 6.42 -4.86
C ILE A 167 2.08 7.03 -4.26
N ASP A 168 1.54 6.35 -3.26
CA ASP A 168 0.49 6.82 -2.36
C ASP A 168 1.15 7.15 -1.02
N ILE A 169 0.98 8.38 -0.51
CA ILE A 169 1.60 8.83 0.73
C ILE A 169 0.54 8.73 1.83
N ASP A 170 0.66 7.70 2.67
CA ASP A 170 -0.26 7.41 3.78
C ASP A 170 0.42 7.83 5.09
N TRP A 171 0.58 9.15 5.27
CA TRP A 171 1.16 9.77 6.48
C TRP A 171 0.13 9.76 7.61
#